data_AF-A0A7J9BRA0-F1
#
_entry.id   AF-A0A7J9BRA0-F1
#
_cell.length_a   1.000
_cell.length_b   1.000
_cell.length_c   1.000
_cell.angle_alpha   90.00
_cell.angle_beta   90.00
_cell.angle_gamma   90.00
#
_symmetry.space_group_name_H-M   'P 1'
#
loop_
_entity.id
_entity.type
_entity.pdbx_description
1 polymer ?
#
loop_
_entity_poly.entity_id
_entity_poly.type
_entity_poly.pdbx_seq_one_letter_code
_entity_poly.pdbx_strand_id
1 'polypeptide(L)'
;MEPHSFKKVIIGLIFSMTLLPSSSCSSAPCNFPAIFNFGDSNSDTGGLSAAFGQTPAPNGETYFHAPAGRYCDGRLLIDFI
;
A
#
# COMPACT_ATOMS: atom_id res chain seq x y z
N MET A 1 -55.41 12.13 -5.63
CA MET A 1 -54.17 11.60 -6.23
C MET A 1 -54.04 10.17 -5.75
N GLU A 2 -54.13 9.19 -6.65
CA GLU A 2 -54.23 7.78 -6.28
C GLU A 2 -52.99 7.29 -5.51
N PRO A 3 -53.14 6.53 -4.41
CA PRO A 3 -52.04 6.09 -3.55
C PRO A 3 -50.99 5.24 -4.30
N HIS A 4 -51.37 4.65 -5.44
CA HIS A 4 -50.48 3.89 -6.33
C HIS A 4 -49.51 4.78 -7.11
N SER A 5 -49.90 6.02 -7.42
CA SER A 5 -49.02 6.98 -8.12
C SER A 5 -47.91 7.49 -7.19
N PHE A 6 -48.23 7.69 -5.91
CA PHE A 6 -47.28 8.17 -4.91
C PHE A 6 -46.16 7.16 -4.62
N LYS A 7 -46.50 5.87 -4.51
CA LYS A 7 -45.51 4.80 -4.30
C LYS A 7 -44.51 4.67 -5.46
N LYS A 8 -44.97 4.83 -6.70
CA LYS A 8 -44.10 4.78 -7.89
C LYS A 8 -43.08 5.92 -7.92
N VAL A 9 -43.51 7.12 -7.51
CA VAL A 9 -42.62 8.28 -7.40
C VAL A 9 -41.55 8.05 -6.33
N ILE A 10 -41.92 7.51 -5.16
CA ILE A 10 -40.95 7.18 -4.10
C ILE A 10 -39.93 6.13 -4.56
N ILE A 11 -40.39 5.06 -5.21
CA ILE A 11 -39.50 4.01 -5.71
C ILE A 11 -38.54 4.58 -6.77
N GLY A 12 -39.04 5.43 -7.66
CA GLY A 12 -38.21 6.12 -8.66
C GLY A 12 -37.14 7.04 -8.03
N LEU A 13 -37.48 7.77 -6.96
CA LEU A 13 -36.54 8.61 -6.23
C LEU A 13 -35.45 7.81 -5.51
N ILE A 14 -35.80 6.70 -4.88
CA ILE A 14 -34.83 5.80 -4.22
C ILE A 14 -33.86 5.22 -5.25
N PHE A 15 -34.38 4.74 -6.38
CA PHE A 15 -33.56 4.18 -7.46
C PHE A 15 -32.62 5.24 -8.07
N SER A 16 -33.11 6.47 -8.25
CA SER A 16 -32.29 7.59 -8.73
C SER A 16 -31.18 7.98 -7.75
N MET A 17 -31.41 7.89 -6.44
CA MET A 17 -30.42 8.21 -5.40
C MET A 17 -29.32 7.15 -5.28
N THR A 18 -29.63 5.87 -5.53
CA THR A 18 -28.64 4.79 -5.53
C THR A 18 -27.74 4.74 -6.77
N LEU A 19 -28.09 5.46 -7.83
CA LEU A 19 -27.34 5.51 -9.09
C LEU A 19 -26.38 6.71 -9.21
N LEU A 20 -26.35 7.60 -8.21
CA LEU A 20 -25.33 8.66 -8.21
C LEU A 20 -23.97 8.05 -7.85
N PRO A 21 -22.93 8.24 -8.69
CA PRO A 21 -21.59 7.86 -8.33
C PRO A 21 -21.17 8.66 -7.10
N SER A 22 -20.64 7.98 -6.08
CA SER A 22 -19.98 8.62 -4.95
C SER A 22 -18.85 9.49 -5.49
N SER A 23 -19.01 10.81 -5.44
CA SER A 23 -17.93 11.76 -5.71
C SER A 23 -16.83 11.52 -4.69
N SER A 24 -15.88 10.66 -5.04
CA SER A 24 -14.66 10.49 -4.29
C SER A 24 -13.90 11.78 -4.49
N CYS A 25 -13.66 12.54 -3.42
CA CYS A 25 -12.69 13.61 -3.47
C CYS A 25 -11.33 12.96 -3.72
N SER A 26 -10.96 12.80 -4.99
CA SER A 26 -9.60 12.44 -5.34
C SER A 26 -8.78 13.65 -4.94
N SER A 27 -8.09 13.57 -3.80
CA SER A 27 -6.99 14.48 -3.56
C SER A 27 -6.08 14.42 -4.78
N ALA A 28 -5.43 15.54 -5.12
CA ALA A 28 -4.36 15.52 -6.12
C ALA A 28 -3.42 14.34 -5.82
N PRO A 29 -2.86 13.67 -6.85
CA PRO A 29 -1.94 12.57 -6.64
C PRO A 29 -0.86 13.00 -5.65
N CYS A 30 -0.78 12.29 -4.54
CA CYS A 30 0.17 12.62 -3.49
C CYS A 30 1.56 12.23 -3.97
N ASN A 31 2.36 13.21 -4.37
CA ASN A 31 3.73 13.00 -4.85
C ASN A 31 4.70 13.07 -3.68
N PHE A 32 5.08 11.92 -3.16
CA PHE A 32 6.20 11.80 -2.22
C PHE A 32 7.44 11.38 -3.02
N PRO A 33 8.41 12.29 -3.26
CA PRO A 33 9.57 11.97 -4.10
C PRO A 33 10.56 11.01 -3.43
N ALA A 34 10.44 10.80 -2.12
CA ALA A 34 11.31 9.93 -1.34
C ALA A 34 10.61 9.43 -0.07
N ILE A 35 11.08 8.28 0.43
CA ILE A 35 10.71 7.71 1.72
C ILE A 35 11.96 7.67 2.60
N PHE A 36 11.88 8.26 3.79
CA PHE A 36 12.92 8.15 4.80
C PHE A 36 12.45 7.15 5.86
N ASN A 37 13.13 6.01 5.92
CA ASN A 37 12.84 4.94 6.86
C ASN A 37 13.85 5.00 8.02
N PHE A 38 13.35 4.85 9.24
CA PHE A 38 14.15 4.65 10.44
C PHE A 38 13.68 3.36 11.10
N GLY A 39 14.62 2.55 11.58
CA GLY A 39 14.27 1.30 12.23
C GLY A 39 15.47 0.43 12.51
N ASP A 40 15.21 -0.87 12.47
CA ASP A 40 16.16 -1.94 12.73
C ASP A 40 16.32 -2.83 11.48
N SER A 41 16.86 -4.04 11.70
CA SER A 41 17.08 -5.07 10.69
C SER A 41 15.87 -5.37 9.80
N ASN A 42 14.64 -5.20 10.29
CA ASN A 42 13.43 -5.48 9.51
C ASN A 42 13.14 -4.44 8.42
N SER A 43 13.86 -3.31 8.44
CA SER A 43 13.73 -2.20 7.51
C SER A 43 15.06 -1.80 6.86
N ASP A 44 16.18 -2.34 7.36
CA ASP A 44 17.51 -2.00 6.88
C ASP A 44 17.82 -2.67 5.53
N THR A 45 17.94 -1.85 4.49
CA THR A 45 18.23 -2.30 3.13
C THR A 45 19.72 -2.37 2.79
N GLY A 46 20.60 -2.17 3.78
CA GLY A 46 22.06 -2.23 3.59
C GLY A 46 22.86 -1.22 4.39
N GLY A 47 22.22 -0.40 5.24
CA GLY A 47 22.85 0.60 6.09
C GLY A 47 23.85 0.00 7.07
N LEU A 48 23.49 -1.06 7.80
CA LEU A 48 24.44 -1.75 8.68
C LEU A 48 25.57 -2.38 7.87
N SER A 49 25.24 -2.98 6.72
CA SER A 49 26.22 -3.64 5.87
C SER A 49 27.24 -2.69 5.26
N ALA A 50 26.81 -1.47 4.91
CA ALA A 50 27.67 -0.41 4.41
C ALA A 50 28.62 0.13 5.50
N ALA A 51 28.18 0.16 6.76
CA ALA A 51 28.97 0.66 7.87
C ALA A 51 29.93 -0.38 8.48
N PHE A 52 29.50 -1.65 8.57
CA PHE A 52 30.18 -2.66 9.37
C PHE A 52 30.53 -3.96 8.61
N GLY A 53 30.26 -4.02 7.31
CA GLY A 53 30.54 -5.18 6.47
C GLY A 53 29.32 -6.07 6.25
N GLN A 54 29.41 -7.00 5.30
CA GLN A 54 28.26 -7.76 4.82
C GLN A 54 27.57 -8.60 5.89
N THR A 55 26.25 -8.73 5.75
CA THR A 55 25.42 -9.63 6.55
C THR A 55 25.92 -11.07 6.42
N PRO A 56 26.11 -11.79 7.54
CA PRO A 56 26.58 -13.17 7.51
C PRO A 56 25.53 -14.11 6.93
N ALA A 57 25.95 -15.31 6.52
CA ALA A 57 25.04 -16.40 6.23
C ALA A 57 24.08 -16.65 7.42
N PRO A 58 22.80 -17.00 7.18
CA PRO A 58 22.24 -17.42 5.89
C PRO A 58 21.67 -16.28 5.02
N ASN A 59 21.84 -15.01 5.40
CA ASN A 59 21.09 -13.92 4.78
C ASN A 59 21.38 -13.74 3.27
N GLY A 60 20.33 -13.91 2.47
CA GLY A 60 20.36 -13.74 1.02
C GLY A 60 20.61 -15.04 0.26
N GLU A 61 20.70 -16.19 0.94
CA GLU A 61 20.97 -17.48 0.29
C GLU A 61 19.80 -17.93 -0.61
N THR A 62 18.56 -17.77 -0.15
CA THR A 62 17.40 -18.36 -0.85
C THR A 62 16.84 -17.49 -1.99
N TYR A 63 16.73 -16.17 -1.84
CA TYR A 63 16.17 -15.28 -2.89
C TYR A 63 17.23 -14.61 -3.77
N PHE A 64 18.27 -14.02 -3.16
CA PHE A 64 19.30 -13.28 -3.92
C PHE A 64 20.46 -14.17 -4.35
N HIS A 65 20.59 -15.35 -3.75
CA HIS A 65 21.70 -16.30 -3.92
C HIS A 65 23.09 -15.72 -3.59
N ALA A 66 23.12 -14.66 -2.79
CA ALA A 66 24.31 -13.99 -2.25
C ALA A 66 23.89 -12.98 -1.15
N PRO A 67 24.80 -12.59 -0.24
CA PRO A 67 24.53 -11.50 0.70
C PRO A 67 24.09 -10.22 -0.02
N ALA A 68 22.90 -9.73 0.31
CA ALA A 68 22.32 -8.50 -0.23
C ALA A 68 22.35 -7.33 0.77
N GLY A 69 23.16 -7.47 1.82
CA GLY A 69 23.29 -6.50 2.90
C GLY A 69 22.09 -6.37 3.84
N ARG A 70 21.14 -7.31 3.78
CA ARG A 70 19.87 -7.31 4.50
C ARG A 70 19.84 -8.47 5.48
N TYR A 71 19.25 -8.30 6.66
CA TYR A 71 19.08 -9.38 7.65
C TYR A 71 17.85 -10.24 7.35
N CYS A 72 17.70 -10.63 6.09
CA CYS A 72 16.69 -11.55 5.64
C CYS A 72 17.12 -12.23 4.35
N ASP A 73 16.32 -13.21 3.95
CA ASP A 73 16.57 -14.03 2.79
C ASP A 73 15.89 -13.52 1.52
N GLY A 74 15.48 -12.25 1.47
CA GLY A 74 14.75 -11.67 0.34
C GLY A 74 14.43 -10.19 0.50
N ARG A 75 13.28 -9.77 -0.04
CA ARG A 75 12.82 -8.37 0.06
C ARG A 75 12.24 -8.06 1.43
N LEU A 76 12.44 -6.83 1.88
CA LEU A 76 11.86 -6.27 3.10
C LEU A 76 10.51 -5.62 2.79
N LEU A 77 9.69 -5.40 3.81
CA LEU A 77 8.38 -4.74 3.64
C LEU A 77 8.50 -3.39 2.93
N ILE A 78 9.58 -2.64 3.21
CA ILE A 78 9.83 -1.33 2.61
C ILE A 78 10.06 -1.37 1.09
N ASP A 79 10.39 -2.53 0.50
CA ASP A 79 10.54 -2.64 -0.96
C ASP A 79 9.20 -2.70 -1.72
N PHE A 80 8.08 -2.79 -1.00
CA PHE A 80 6.74 -2.95 -1.57
C PHE A 80 5.85 -1.71 -1.36
N ILE A 81 6.41 -0.66 -0.77
CA ILE A 81 5.74 0.64 -0.51
C ILE A 81 6.14 1.60 -1.62
#